data_AF-A0A1J1HBR3-F1
#
_entry.id   AF-A0A1J1HBR3-F1
#
_cell.length_a   1.000
_cell.length_b   1.000
_cell.length_c   1.000
_cell.angle_alpha   90.00
_cell.angle_beta   90.00
_cell.angle_gamma   90.00
#
_symmetry.space_group_name_H-M   'P 1'
#
loop_
_entity.id
_entity.type
_entity.pdbx_description
1 polymer ?
#
loop_
_entity_poly.entity_id
_entity_poly.type
_entity_poly.pdbx_seq_one_letter_code
_entity_poly.pdbx_strand_id
1 'polypeptide(L)'
;MEINLFSYILLFHIYVISSTCYKFKNFLSDSFLKLNNIKQHRNILKYHKSINPFSKSWYLKFYSDTTLSKNEEKKKLYILITSPEAARIYRFLVILLINNLKGEKNYESFETLMDNNKYVLEILKLPIISIGESCNNILNNEFKKSDFFNIYKNLSVESKVELEVDNDIFNKINNNIGKLNIVFYPSKSNSTTLKKELIYNFFNNTKVINANLVWVASAISFSSFNELNLLNKKKNNQEKKNINVIKIDCYDTKKVIYKKENNINKNSIICLMSNSTVLSFYENFGNDFDYVVCMGVSCYNLLKKLNYKNVYFPEDSKIQSFLNILINLYNKLKNNYKKEFHVILTREKDKNEELKKILSELKIPFEIIPCTKTEYNFENIKNVYSLIYSYIKSKI
;
A
#
# COMPACT_ATOMS: atom_id res chain seq x y z
N MET A 1 35.01 15.69 -53.47
CA MET A 1 34.46 14.58 -52.66
C MET A 1 33.38 15.18 -51.79
N GLU A 2 32.17 15.36 -52.35
CA GLU A 2 31.07 16.02 -51.65
C GLU A 2 30.42 15.03 -50.68
N ILE A 3 30.72 15.24 -49.40
CA ILE A 3 30.17 14.44 -48.31
C ILE A 3 28.72 14.89 -48.12
N ASN A 4 27.80 14.00 -48.47
CA ASN A 4 26.36 14.25 -48.46
C ASN A 4 25.86 14.38 -47.01
N LEU A 5 25.60 15.62 -46.57
CA LEU A 5 25.12 15.97 -45.22
C LEU A 5 23.88 15.15 -44.81
N PHE A 6 23.07 14.76 -45.79
CA PHE A 6 21.87 13.94 -45.60
C PHE A 6 22.20 12.54 -45.09
N SER A 7 23.31 11.95 -45.55
CA SER A 7 23.76 10.63 -45.11
C SER A 7 24.23 10.63 -43.66
N TYR A 8 24.83 11.74 -43.20
CA TYR A 8 25.25 11.92 -41.81
C TYR A 8 24.07 12.07 -40.85
N ILE A 9 23.04 12.82 -41.26
CA ILE A 9 21.82 12.98 -40.45
C ILE A 9 21.08 11.64 -40.33
N LEU A 10 21.01 10.88 -41.42
CA LEU A 10 20.39 9.56 -41.41
C LEU A 10 21.15 8.56 -40.52
N LEU A 11 22.48 8.52 -40.61
CA LEU A 11 23.34 7.70 -39.76
C LEU A 11 23.25 8.10 -38.29
N PHE A 12 23.16 9.40 -37.99
CA PHE A 12 22.98 9.89 -36.63
C PHE A 12 21.62 9.49 -36.05
N HIS A 13 20.54 9.55 -36.84
CA HIS A 13 19.24 9.06 -36.40
C HIS A 13 19.22 7.54 -36.19
N ILE A 14 19.83 6.77 -37.08
CA ILE A 14 19.98 5.32 -36.90
C ILE A 14 20.80 5.00 -35.64
N TYR A 15 21.87 5.74 -35.38
CA TYR A 15 22.68 5.58 -34.17
C TYR A 15 21.90 5.92 -32.90
N VAL A 16 21.16 7.03 -32.87
CA VAL A 16 20.33 7.42 -31.71
C VAL A 16 19.20 6.42 -31.47
N ILE A 17 18.55 5.92 -32.52
CA ILE A 17 17.51 4.87 -32.42
C ILE A 17 18.13 3.56 -31.92
N SER A 18 19.29 3.16 -32.43
CA SER A 18 19.96 1.93 -31.99
C SER A 18 20.42 2.01 -30.52
N SER A 19 20.94 3.16 -30.07
CA SER A 19 21.37 3.39 -28.68
C SER A 19 20.19 3.44 -27.71
N THR A 20 19.06 4.02 -28.11
CA THR A 20 17.83 4.02 -27.31
C THR A 20 17.18 2.63 -27.27
N CYS A 21 17.15 1.89 -28.39
CA CYS A 21 16.71 0.49 -28.41
C CYS A 21 17.61 -0.43 -27.58
N TYR A 22 18.93 -0.20 -27.56
CA TYR A 22 19.87 -1.00 -26.76
C TYR A 22 19.71 -0.73 -25.25
N LYS A 23 19.53 0.54 -24.85
CA LYS A 23 19.19 0.90 -23.47
C LYS A 23 17.81 0.38 -23.05
N PHE A 24 16.84 0.35 -23.97
CA PHE A 24 15.52 -0.21 -23.74
C PHE A 24 15.55 -1.74 -23.58
N LYS A 25 16.35 -2.44 -24.38
CA LYS A 25 16.56 -3.89 -24.28
C LYS A 25 17.25 -4.28 -22.98
N ASN A 26 18.25 -3.53 -22.53
CA ASN A 26 18.93 -3.79 -21.25
C ASN A 26 18.05 -3.43 -20.04
N PHE A 27 17.24 -2.36 -20.12
CA PHE A 27 16.29 -2.03 -19.05
C PHE A 27 15.17 -3.07 -18.92
N LEU A 28 14.66 -3.59 -20.05
CA LEU A 28 13.71 -4.71 -20.04
C LEU A 28 14.40 -6.01 -19.61
N SER A 29 15.61 -6.33 -20.07
CA SER A 29 16.27 -7.56 -19.62
C SER A 29 16.57 -7.55 -18.12
N ASP A 30 16.98 -6.43 -17.54
CA ASP A 30 17.31 -6.33 -16.11
C ASP A 30 16.05 -6.35 -15.22
N SER A 31 14.89 -5.93 -15.74
CA SER A 31 13.60 -6.04 -15.05
C SER A 31 12.92 -7.40 -15.25
N PHE A 32 13.25 -8.14 -16.32
CA PHE A 32 12.69 -9.47 -16.60
C PHE A 32 13.58 -10.65 -16.10
N LEU A 33 14.90 -10.49 -15.98
CA LEU A 33 15.82 -11.57 -15.56
C LEU A 33 15.76 -11.95 -14.08
N LYS A 34 15.02 -11.20 -13.24
CA LYS A 34 14.75 -11.59 -11.83
C LYS A 34 13.43 -12.35 -11.62
N LEU A 35 12.67 -12.63 -12.68
CA LEU A 35 11.38 -13.34 -12.60
C LEU A 35 11.43 -14.82 -13.00
N ASN A 36 12.57 -15.29 -13.54
CA ASN A 36 12.74 -16.70 -13.89
C ASN A 36 13.34 -17.48 -12.72
N ASN A 37 12.53 -17.74 -11.69
CA ASN A 37 12.66 -18.93 -10.81
C ASN A 37 11.44 -19.11 -9.88
N ILE A 38 10.23 -18.85 -10.39
CA ILE A 38 9.00 -19.21 -9.67
C ILE A 38 8.32 -20.34 -10.43
N LYS A 39 8.47 -21.56 -9.89
CA LYS A 39 7.69 -22.73 -10.28
C LYS A 39 6.21 -22.36 -10.26
N GLN A 40 5.56 -22.44 -11.41
CA GLN A 40 4.12 -22.23 -11.57
C GLN A 40 3.36 -23.31 -10.79
N HIS A 41 2.81 -22.98 -9.62
CA HIS A 41 1.62 -23.67 -9.13
C HIS A 41 0.38 -22.86 -9.50
N ARG A 42 -0.31 -23.32 -10.55
CA ARG A 42 -1.63 -22.84 -10.95
C ARG A 42 -2.66 -23.27 -9.90
N ASN A 43 -3.01 -22.39 -8.98
CA ASN A 43 -4.24 -22.54 -8.19
C ASN A 43 -5.37 -21.73 -8.84
N ILE A 44 -6.23 -22.44 -9.57
CA ILE A 44 -7.50 -21.93 -10.08
C ILE A 44 -8.50 -21.96 -8.91
N LEU A 45 -8.77 -20.80 -8.30
CA LEU A 45 -9.78 -20.66 -7.25
C LEU A 45 -11.18 -20.72 -7.87
N LYS A 46 -11.84 -21.87 -7.76
CA LYS A 46 -13.28 -22.03 -7.97
C LYS A 46 -14.01 -21.55 -6.71
N TYR A 47 -14.90 -20.57 -6.86
CA TYR A 47 -15.81 -20.14 -5.81
C TYR A 47 -16.97 -21.13 -5.67
N HIS A 48 -17.16 -21.73 -4.49
CA HIS A 48 -18.47 -22.21 -4.07
C HIS A 48 -18.67 -22.20 -2.55
N LYS A 49 -19.84 -21.63 -2.20
CA LYS A 49 -20.79 -21.87 -1.11
C LYS A 49 -20.39 -21.66 0.37
N SER A 50 -21.33 -20.94 1.00
CA SER A 50 -21.51 -20.60 2.40
C SER A 50 -21.36 -21.77 3.37
N ILE A 51 -20.63 -21.54 4.47
CA ILE A 51 -20.62 -22.41 5.65
C ILE A 51 -21.03 -21.54 6.86
N ASN A 52 -21.91 -22.14 7.66
CA ASN A 52 -22.59 -21.60 8.84
C ASN A 52 -21.58 -21.30 9.98
N PRO A 53 -21.69 -20.17 10.71
CA PRO A 53 -20.80 -19.86 11.82
C PRO A 53 -21.40 -20.43 13.11
N PHE A 54 -20.80 -21.48 13.68
CA PHE A 54 -20.99 -21.77 15.10
C PHE A 54 -19.72 -22.36 15.71
N SER A 55 -19.14 -21.53 16.58
CA SER A 55 -18.31 -21.86 17.74
C SER A 55 -16.93 -22.48 17.47
N LYS A 56 -15.91 -21.62 17.54
CA LYS A 56 -14.67 -21.81 18.32
C LYS A 56 -13.92 -20.48 18.37
N SER A 57 -13.81 -19.88 19.56
CA SER A 57 -13.01 -18.67 19.77
C SER A 57 -11.52 -18.98 19.55
N TRP A 58 -10.90 -18.24 18.64
CA TRP A 58 -9.46 -18.33 18.40
C TRP A 58 -8.71 -17.17 19.03
N TYR A 59 -7.61 -17.53 19.66
CA TYR A 59 -6.55 -16.65 20.10
C TYR A 59 -5.38 -16.81 19.11
N LEU A 60 -4.79 -15.73 18.64
CA LEU A 60 -3.51 -15.82 17.93
C LEU A 60 -2.46 -16.26 18.95
N LYS A 61 -2.17 -17.57 19.01
CA LYS A 61 -1.10 -18.09 19.86
C LYS A 61 0.22 -17.49 19.41
N PHE A 62 0.82 -16.74 20.32
CA PHE A 62 2.19 -16.27 20.26
C PHE A 62 3.13 -17.46 19.99
N TYR A 63 3.91 -17.38 18.92
CA TYR A 63 5.05 -18.26 18.71
C TYR A 63 6.32 -17.47 19.01
N SER A 64 7.11 -17.97 19.96
CA SER A 64 8.32 -17.35 20.52
C SER A 64 9.48 -17.21 19.56
N ASP A 65 9.36 -17.65 18.31
CA ASP A 65 10.53 -17.86 17.45
C ASP A 65 11.00 -16.56 16.76
N THR A 66 10.23 -15.48 16.88
CA THR A 66 10.61 -14.12 16.44
C THR A 66 10.73 -13.15 17.62
N THR A 67 11.52 -13.53 18.63
CA THR A 67 11.90 -12.61 19.71
C THR A 67 13.00 -11.65 19.25
N LEU A 68 12.82 -10.35 19.53
CA LEU A 68 13.93 -9.40 19.53
C LEU A 68 15.01 -9.94 20.48
N SER A 69 16.27 -9.84 20.10
CA SER A 69 17.34 -10.18 21.03
C SER A 69 17.28 -9.27 22.27
N LYS A 70 17.74 -9.72 23.45
CA LYS A 70 17.74 -8.92 24.70
C LYS A 70 18.35 -7.51 24.55
N ASN A 71 19.26 -7.32 23.59
CA ASN A 71 19.86 -6.02 23.28
C ASN A 71 18.96 -5.13 22.41
N GLU A 72 18.04 -5.70 21.63
CA GLU A 72 17.08 -4.99 20.79
C GLU A 72 15.82 -4.57 21.57
N GLU A 73 15.44 -5.28 22.63
CA GLU A 73 14.35 -4.91 23.57
C GLU A 73 14.63 -3.59 24.31
N LYS A 74 15.92 -3.26 24.50
CA LYS A 74 16.35 -1.98 25.08
C LYS A 74 16.22 -0.80 24.11
N LYS A 75 16.18 -1.04 22.80
CA LYS A 75 16.05 0.03 21.80
C LYS A 75 14.61 0.51 21.73
N LYS A 76 14.40 1.78 21.37
CA LYS A 76 13.05 2.31 21.16
C LYS A 76 12.48 1.75 19.86
N LEU A 77 11.30 1.13 19.91
CA LEU A 77 10.62 0.60 18.74
C LEU A 77 9.82 1.73 18.06
N TYR A 78 9.94 1.81 16.74
CA TYR A 78 9.17 2.68 15.86
C TYR A 78 8.51 1.85 14.77
N ILE A 79 7.30 2.25 14.38
CA ILE A 79 6.60 1.66 13.25
C ILE A 79 6.75 2.59 12.05
N LEU A 80 7.31 2.07 10.96
CA LEU A 80 7.46 2.80 9.70
C LEU A 80 6.35 2.40 8.72
N ILE A 81 5.54 3.36 8.32
CA ILE A 81 4.41 3.19 7.39
C ILE A 81 4.65 4.01 6.13
N THR A 82 4.76 3.33 4.98
CA THR A 82 5.06 3.97 3.70
C THR A 82 3.95 3.84 2.66
N SER A 83 2.79 3.31 3.04
CA SER A 83 1.65 3.22 2.15
C SER A 83 0.32 3.17 2.92
N PRO A 84 -0.80 3.50 2.25
CA PRO A 84 -2.14 3.31 2.80
C PRO A 84 -2.43 1.87 3.24
N GLU A 85 -1.92 0.89 2.50
CA GLU A 85 -2.16 -0.53 2.81
C GLU A 85 -1.40 -0.98 4.06
N ALA A 86 -0.16 -0.50 4.23
CA ALA A 86 0.60 -0.71 5.45
C ALA A 86 -0.09 -0.06 6.66
N ALA A 87 -0.69 1.12 6.49
CA ALA A 87 -1.47 1.79 7.53
C ALA A 87 -2.68 0.95 7.96
N ARG A 88 -3.42 0.37 7.00
CA ARG A 88 -4.54 -0.56 7.27
C ARG A 88 -4.08 -1.78 8.06
N ILE A 89 -2.99 -2.42 7.63
CA ILE A 89 -2.43 -3.60 8.32
C ILE A 89 -2.03 -3.24 9.75
N TYR A 90 -1.35 -2.12 9.96
CA TYR A 90 -0.94 -1.74 11.30
C TYR A 90 -2.13 -1.41 12.21
N ARG A 91 -3.13 -0.67 11.70
CA ARG A 91 -4.36 -0.38 12.45
C ARG A 91 -5.13 -1.67 12.79
N PHE A 92 -5.20 -2.60 11.85
CA PHE A 92 -5.71 -3.96 12.08
C PHE A 92 -4.98 -4.66 13.24
N LEU A 93 -3.64 -4.62 13.26
CA LEU A 93 -2.84 -5.23 14.32
C LEU A 93 -3.07 -4.61 15.69
N VAL A 94 -3.20 -3.28 15.77
CA VAL A 94 -3.51 -2.58 17.04
C VAL A 94 -4.85 -3.07 17.61
N ILE A 95 -5.88 -3.12 16.78
CA ILE A 95 -7.21 -3.61 17.19
C ILE A 95 -7.13 -5.06 17.67
N LEU A 96 -6.39 -5.90 16.95
CA LEU A 96 -6.23 -7.31 17.28
C LEU A 96 -5.46 -7.53 18.59
N LEU A 97 -4.40 -6.74 18.83
CA LEU A 97 -3.63 -6.78 20.08
C LEU A 97 -4.51 -6.43 21.28
N ILE A 98 -5.27 -5.34 21.20
CA ILE A 98 -6.18 -4.92 22.27
C ILE A 98 -7.28 -5.96 22.49
N ASN A 99 -7.85 -6.50 21.42
CA ASN A 99 -8.85 -7.57 21.51
C ASN A 99 -8.31 -8.81 22.23
N ASN A 100 -7.08 -9.23 21.91
CA ASN A 100 -6.49 -10.42 22.51
C ASN A 100 -6.12 -10.20 23.99
N LEU A 101 -5.71 -8.98 24.37
CA LEU A 101 -5.48 -8.64 25.79
C LEU A 101 -6.76 -8.76 26.64
N LYS A 102 -7.95 -8.47 26.07
CA LYS A 102 -9.23 -8.70 26.75
C LYS A 102 -9.37 -10.17 27.15
N GLY A 103 -9.07 -11.07 26.22
CA GLY A 103 -9.23 -12.50 26.38
C GLY A 103 -8.17 -13.16 27.26
N GLU A 104 -6.93 -12.67 27.28
CA GLU A 104 -5.85 -13.22 28.13
C GLU A 104 -6.04 -12.89 29.62
N LYS A 105 -6.70 -11.77 29.93
CA LYS A 105 -6.81 -11.22 31.29
C LYS A 105 -8.21 -11.34 31.89
N ASN A 106 -9.15 -12.02 31.20
CA ASN A 106 -10.54 -12.20 31.62
C ASN A 106 -11.22 -10.89 32.08
N TYR A 107 -11.01 -9.79 31.36
CA TYR A 107 -11.66 -8.53 31.71
C TYR A 107 -13.18 -8.63 31.53
N GLU A 108 -13.93 -8.31 32.58
CA GLU A 108 -15.41 -8.34 32.59
C GLU A 108 -16.03 -7.34 31.60
N SER A 109 -15.37 -6.18 31.40
CA SER A 109 -15.81 -5.17 30.45
C SER A 109 -14.65 -4.63 29.60
N PHE A 110 -14.98 -4.12 28.40
CA PHE A 110 -13.99 -3.54 27.49
C PHE A 110 -13.55 -2.15 27.95
N GLU A 111 -14.47 -1.44 28.59
CA GLU A 111 -14.29 -0.12 29.17
C GLU A 111 -13.20 -0.18 30.26
N THR A 112 -13.24 -1.19 31.14
CA THR A 112 -12.19 -1.43 32.15
C THR A 112 -10.82 -1.72 31.54
N LEU A 113 -10.77 -2.42 30.39
CA LEU A 113 -9.52 -2.70 29.67
C LEU A 113 -8.92 -1.41 29.09
N MET A 114 -9.73 -0.54 28.51
CA MET A 114 -9.25 0.68 27.87
C MET A 114 -8.76 1.73 28.88
N ASP A 115 -9.43 1.88 30.02
CA ASP A 115 -9.17 2.99 30.95
C ASP A 115 -7.92 2.79 31.82
N ASN A 116 -7.51 1.54 32.12
CA ASN A 116 -6.48 1.27 33.13
C ASN A 116 -5.47 0.17 32.78
N ASN A 117 -5.44 -0.33 31.55
CA ASN A 117 -4.49 -1.37 31.19
C ASN A 117 -3.16 -0.80 30.68
N LYS A 118 -2.07 -1.04 31.42
CA LYS A 118 -0.70 -0.66 31.04
C LYS A 118 -0.30 -1.14 29.65
N TYR A 119 -0.70 -2.34 29.23
CA TYR A 119 -0.42 -2.87 27.89
C TYR A 119 -1.15 -2.06 26.80
N VAL A 120 -2.42 -1.71 27.00
CA VAL A 120 -3.18 -0.88 26.05
C VAL A 120 -2.51 0.49 25.91
N LEU A 121 -2.14 1.12 27.04
CA LEU A 121 -1.43 2.40 27.01
C LEU A 121 -0.10 2.32 26.25
N GLU A 122 0.68 1.25 26.44
CA GLU A 122 1.93 1.03 25.71
C GLU A 122 1.69 0.78 24.21
N ILE A 123 0.65 0.03 23.82
CA ILE A 123 0.24 -0.14 22.41
C ILE A 123 -0.04 1.22 21.77
N LEU A 124 -0.86 2.05 22.42
CA LEU A 124 -1.29 3.34 21.87
C LEU A 124 -0.16 4.38 21.82
N LYS A 125 0.84 4.26 22.70
CA LYS A 125 2.03 5.13 22.74
C LYS A 125 3.12 4.73 21.75
N LEU A 126 3.02 3.59 21.07
CA LEU A 126 4.02 3.17 20.09
C LEU A 126 4.21 4.24 19.01
N PRO A 127 5.42 4.80 18.84
CA PRO A 127 5.65 5.91 17.93
C PRO A 127 5.61 5.46 16.47
N ILE A 128 4.86 6.19 15.66
CA ILE A 128 4.66 5.90 14.23
C ILE A 128 5.33 6.99 13.38
N ILE A 129 6.14 6.54 12.43
CA ILE A 129 6.69 7.34 11.34
C ILE A 129 5.85 7.03 10.09
N SER A 130 5.21 8.03 9.53
CA SER A 130 4.28 7.87 8.40
C SER A 130 4.76 8.68 7.18
N ILE A 131 4.50 8.17 5.97
CA ILE A 131 4.88 8.85 4.73
C ILE A 131 4.01 10.06 4.40
N GLY A 132 2.83 10.20 5.01
CA GLY A 132 1.97 11.37 4.76
C GLY A 132 0.52 11.23 5.17
N GLU A 133 -0.25 12.25 4.83
CA GLU A 133 -1.62 12.49 5.30
C GLU A 133 -2.58 11.33 5.00
N SER A 134 -2.53 10.74 3.81
CA SER A 134 -3.38 9.58 3.47
C SER A 134 -3.17 8.39 4.40
N CYS A 135 -1.93 8.14 4.85
CA CYS A 135 -1.65 7.10 5.82
C CYS A 135 -2.12 7.53 7.23
N ASN A 136 -1.92 8.79 7.59
CA ASN A 136 -2.34 9.34 8.88
C ASN A 136 -3.86 9.27 9.05
N ASN A 137 -4.62 9.54 7.98
CA ASN A 137 -6.07 9.46 7.98
C ASN A 137 -6.55 8.02 8.18
N ILE A 138 -5.91 7.03 7.55
CA ILE A 138 -6.24 5.61 7.80
C ILE A 138 -5.92 5.20 9.23
N LEU A 139 -4.77 5.63 9.76
CA LEU A 139 -4.36 5.31 11.14
C LEU A 139 -5.31 5.88 12.19
N ASN A 140 -5.94 7.04 11.93
CA ASN A 140 -6.70 7.78 12.94
C ASN A 140 -8.20 7.88 12.70
N ASN A 141 -8.67 7.83 11.44
CA ASN A 141 -10.03 8.25 11.06
C ASN A 141 -10.75 7.29 10.10
N GLU A 142 -10.04 6.63 9.17
CA GLU A 142 -10.66 5.98 8.00
C GLU A 142 -10.61 4.45 7.99
N PHE A 143 -10.29 3.81 9.10
CA PHE A 143 -10.24 2.34 9.15
C PHE A 143 -11.65 1.75 9.31
N LYS A 144 -12.23 1.29 8.20
CA LYS A 144 -13.61 0.80 8.16
C LYS A 144 -13.68 -0.66 8.54
N LYS A 145 -14.90 -1.08 8.91
CA LYS A 145 -15.27 -2.48 9.08
C LYS A 145 -14.83 -3.34 7.88
N SER A 146 -15.09 -2.88 6.65
CA SER A 146 -14.68 -3.59 5.44
C SER A 146 -13.17 -3.80 5.34
N ASP A 147 -12.36 -2.81 5.73
CA ASP A 147 -10.89 -2.94 5.72
C ASP A 147 -10.44 -4.03 6.71
N PHE A 148 -11.01 -4.03 7.92
CA PHE A 148 -10.73 -5.05 8.93
C PHE A 148 -11.10 -6.44 8.42
N PHE A 149 -12.34 -6.62 7.97
CA PHE A 149 -12.83 -7.93 7.52
C PHE A 149 -12.16 -8.39 6.23
N ASN A 150 -11.67 -7.49 5.37
CA ASN A 150 -10.89 -7.88 4.20
C ASN A 150 -9.54 -8.49 4.61
N ILE A 151 -8.80 -7.85 5.51
CA ILE A 151 -7.53 -8.42 6.02
C ILE A 151 -7.82 -9.73 6.78
N TYR A 152 -8.86 -9.71 7.62
CA TYR A 152 -9.28 -10.81 8.47
C TYR A 152 -9.78 -12.05 7.73
N LYS A 153 -10.62 -11.88 6.71
CA LYS A 153 -11.14 -12.98 5.90
C LYS A 153 -10.02 -13.69 5.15
N ASN A 154 -9.06 -12.93 4.63
CA ASN A 154 -7.92 -13.57 3.99
C ASN A 154 -7.04 -14.30 5.04
N LEU A 155 -6.90 -13.76 6.26
CA LEU A 155 -6.23 -14.44 7.39
C LEU A 155 -6.88 -15.77 7.77
N SER A 156 -8.22 -15.82 7.90
CA SER A 156 -8.95 -17.03 8.33
C SER A 156 -8.90 -18.15 7.29
N VAL A 157 -8.94 -17.79 6.00
CA VAL A 157 -8.86 -18.73 4.88
C VAL A 157 -7.49 -19.42 4.82
N GLU A 158 -6.39 -18.69 5.02
CA GLU A 158 -5.05 -19.28 5.00
C GLU A 158 -4.70 -20.05 6.28
N SER A 159 -5.25 -19.65 7.42
CA SER A 159 -4.99 -20.32 8.71
C SER A 159 -5.87 -21.55 8.97
N LYS A 160 -6.93 -21.79 8.17
CA LYS A 160 -7.99 -22.81 8.39
C LYS A 160 -8.75 -22.62 9.71
N VAL A 161 -8.91 -21.36 10.09
CA VAL A 161 -9.23 -20.99 11.45
C VAL A 161 -10.19 -19.82 11.45
N GLU A 162 -11.34 -20.04 12.06
CA GLU A 162 -12.30 -18.97 12.35
C GLU A 162 -11.83 -18.23 13.59
N LEU A 163 -11.18 -17.10 13.36
CA LEU A 163 -11.20 -16.04 14.36
C LEU A 163 -12.65 -15.53 14.40
N GLU A 164 -13.15 -15.20 15.59
CA GLU A 164 -14.39 -14.43 15.78
C GLU A 164 -14.06 -13.16 16.57
N VAL A 165 -13.99 -12.01 15.88
CA VAL A 165 -14.03 -10.70 16.50
C VAL A 165 -15.45 -10.20 16.26
N ASP A 166 -16.22 -10.14 17.34
CA ASP A 166 -17.57 -9.62 17.29
C ASP A 166 -17.58 -8.18 16.74
N ASN A 167 -18.62 -7.85 15.96
CA ASN A 167 -18.71 -6.56 15.29
C ASN A 167 -18.81 -5.40 16.27
N ASP A 168 -19.53 -5.59 17.37
CA ASP A 168 -19.71 -4.56 18.38
C ASP A 168 -18.41 -4.37 19.15
N ILE A 169 -17.68 -5.46 19.41
CA ILE A 169 -16.33 -5.40 19.96
C ILE A 169 -15.42 -4.61 19.02
N PHE A 170 -15.34 -4.95 17.73
CA PHE A 170 -14.53 -4.21 16.74
C PHE A 170 -14.84 -2.71 16.76
N ASN A 171 -16.12 -2.34 16.69
CA ASN A 171 -16.54 -0.95 16.66
C ASN A 171 -16.15 -0.22 17.95
N LYS A 172 -16.33 -0.86 19.12
CA LYS A 172 -15.90 -0.31 20.41
C LYS A 172 -14.38 -0.07 20.45
N ILE A 173 -13.57 -1.04 20.04
CA ILE A 173 -12.11 -0.87 20.00
C ILE A 173 -11.75 0.27 19.04
N ASN A 174 -12.26 0.23 17.82
CA ASN A 174 -11.87 1.16 16.77
C ASN A 174 -12.24 2.60 17.11
N ASN A 175 -13.37 2.82 17.78
CA ASN A 175 -13.80 4.14 18.25
C ASN A 175 -12.94 4.62 19.44
N ASN A 176 -12.58 3.73 20.37
CA ASN A 176 -11.88 4.11 21.60
C ASN A 176 -10.35 4.23 21.46
N ILE A 177 -9.72 3.59 20.47
CA ILE A 177 -8.28 3.76 20.20
C ILE A 177 -7.91 5.23 19.95
N GLY A 178 -8.84 6.03 19.43
CA GLY A 178 -8.61 7.43 19.09
C GLY A 178 -7.45 7.60 18.11
N LYS A 179 -6.67 8.67 18.30
CA LYS A 179 -5.51 9.00 17.46
C LYS A 179 -4.27 8.23 17.92
N LEU A 180 -3.69 7.47 17.01
CA LEU A 180 -2.41 6.79 17.23
C LEU A 180 -1.26 7.79 17.24
N ASN A 181 -0.17 7.43 17.92
CA ASN A 181 0.98 8.28 18.17
C ASN A 181 1.88 8.48 16.93
N ILE A 182 1.42 9.28 15.97
CA ILE A 182 2.21 9.69 14.80
C ILE A 182 3.18 10.78 15.23
N VAL A 183 4.48 10.44 15.25
CA VAL A 183 5.55 11.35 15.74
C VAL A 183 6.29 12.06 14.61
N PHE A 184 6.12 11.61 13.36
CA PHE A 184 6.78 12.20 12.21
C PHE A 184 6.08 11.86 10.89
N TYR A 185 6.01 12.83 9.99
CA TYR A 185 5.71 12.66 8.58
C TYR A 185 6.40 13.78 7.75
N PRO A 186 6.76 13.54 6.49
CA PRO A 186 7.53 14.48 5.69
C PRO A 186 6.69 15.61 5.12
N SER A 187 7.36 16.69 4.69
CA SER A 187 6.72 17.81 3.98
C SER A 187 6.05 17.40 2.66
N LYS A 188 6.56 16.37 1.99
CA LYS A 188 6.00 15.79 0.76
C LYS A 188 5.88 14.28 0.87
N SER A 189 4.73 13.76 0.47
CA SER A 189 4.38 12.33 0.59
C SER A 189 5.08 11.44 -0.44
N ASN A 190 6.40 11.30 -0.35
CA ASN A 190 7.19 10.38 -1.17
C ASN A 190 8.37 9.81 -0.38
N SER A 191 8.87 8.64 -0.79
CA SER A 191 9.91 7.90 -0.07
C SER A 191 11.24 8.65 0.01
N THR A 192 11.59 9.43 -1.01
CA THR A 192 12.85 10.20 -1.07
C THR A 192 12.84 11.33 -0.04
N THR A 193 11.75 12.10 0.00
CA THR A 193 11.57 13.17 0.98
C THR A 193 11.45 12.59 2.39
N LEU A 194 10.67 11.53 2.59
CA LEU A 194 10.57 10.83 3.87
C LEU A 194 11.96 10.43 4.39
N LYS A 195 12.77 9.76 3.56
CA LYS A 195 14.12 9.34 3.92
C LYS A 195 15.00 10.52 4.31
N LYS A 196 15.02 11.57 3.49
CA LYS A 196 15.85 12.77 3.73
C LYS A 196 15.45 13.45 5.05
N GLU A 197 14.17 13.77 5.22
CA GLU A 197 13.71 14.51 6.39
C GLU A 197 13.72 13.66 7.67
N LEU A 198 13.53 12.34 7.55
CA LEU A 198 13.67 11.43 8.70
C LEU A 198 15.11 11.44 9.25
N ILE A 199 16.11 11.52 8.37
CA ILE A 199 17.52 11.67 8.76
C ILE A 199 17.76 13.05 9.37
N TYR A 200 17.50 14.11 8.59
CA TYR A 200 17.95 15.46 8.93
C TYR A 200 17.08 16.17 9.96
N ASN A 201 15.77 15.95 9.94
CA ASN A 201 14.83 16.70 10.78
C ASN A 201 14.38 15.91 12.00
N PHE A 202 14.26 14.59 11.89
CA PHE A 202 13.81 13.75 13.00
C PHE A 202 14.98 13.16 13.78
N PHE A 203 15.78 12.28 13.18
CA PHE A 203 16.84 11.62 13.94
C PHE A 203 17.91 12.60 14.38
N ASN A 204 18.43 13.48 13.52
CA ASN A 204 19.49 14.42 13.93
C ASN A 204 19.07 15.37 15.07
N ASN A 205 17.80 15.79 15.11
CA ASN A 205 17.31 16.75 16.11
C ASN A 205 16.73 16.11 17.38
N THR A 206 16.65 14.78 17.44
CA THR A 206 16.14 14.07 18.62
C THR A 206 17.27 13.42 19.43
N LYS A 207 17.05 13.25 20.74
CA LYS A 207 17.94 12.46 21.62
C LYS A 207 17.83 10.94 21.39
N VAL A 208 17.23 10.51 20.27
CA VAL A 208 17.06 9.09 19.96
C VAL A 208 18.38 8.54 19.45
N ILE A 209 19.08 7.81 20.31
CA ILE A 209 20.40 7.22 20.01
C ILE A 209 20.24 5.79 19.46
N ASN A 210 19.29 5.02 19.98
CA ASN A 210 19.07 3.62 19.61
C ASN A 210 17.61 3.37 19.23
N ALA A 211 17.35 2.97 17.99
CA ALA A 211 16.00 2.71 17.51
C ALA A 211 15.91 1.49 16.59
N ASN A 212 14.79 0.77 16.67
CA ASN A 212 14.39 -0.24 15.70
C ASN A 212 13.16 0.27 14.95
N LEU A 213 13.25 0.38 13.63
CA LEU A 213 12.13 0.74 12.76
C LEU A 213 11.60 -0.53 12.13
N VAL A 214 10.44 -0.99 12.59
CA VAL A 214 9.70 -2.07 11.93
C VAL A 214 8.91 -1.46 10.79
N TRP A 215 9.35 -1.78 9.57
CA TRP A 215 8.73 -1.27 8.35
C TRP A 215 7.73 -2.28 7.83
N VAL A 216 6.45 -1.95 8.00
CA VAL A 216 5.33 -2.69 7.39
C VAL A 216 5.31 -2.34 5.90
N ALA A 217 5.84 -3.23 5.08
CA ALA A 217 6.18 -2.93 3.69
C ALA A 217 5.44 -3.81 2.70
N SER A 218 5.38 -3.35 1.44
CA SER A 218 5.06 -4.24 0.34
C SER A 218 6.30 -5.01 -0.11
N ALA A 219 6.14 -6.24 -0.58
CA ALA A 219 7.23 -7.03 -1.19
C ALA A 219 7.95 -6.24 -2.30
N ILE A 220 7.20 -5.54 -3.16
CA ILE A 220 7.72 -4.70 -4.24
C ILE A 220 8.26 -3.33 -3.80
N SER A 221 8.31 -3.03 -2.50
CA SER A 221 8.90 -1.77 -2.01
C SER A 221 10.42 -1.81 -2.12
N PHE A 222 10.95 -1.09 -3.11
CA PHE A 222 12.40 -0.96 -3.36
C PHE A 222 13.06 0.25 -2.68
N SER A 223 12.30 1.09 -1.97
CA SER A 223 12.87 2.24 -1.26
C SER A 223 13.83 1.77 -0.17
N SER A 224 15.13 1.98 -0.35
CA SER A 224 16.14 1.57 0.62
C SER A 224 16.21 2.57 1.78
N PHE A 225 15.62 2.19 2.91
CA PHE A 225 15.88 2.83 4.21
C PHE A 225 17.13 2.25 4.89
N ASN A 226 17.82 1.28 4.26
CA ASN A 226 19.06 0.67 4.77
C ASN A 226 20.17 1.70 5.03
N GLU A 227 20.15 2.83 4.35
CA GLU A 227 21.09 3.93 4.59
C GLU A 227 20.85 4.67 5.92
N LEU A 228 19.71 4.48 6.60
CA LEU A 228 19.53 4.92 7.98
C LEU A 228 20.57 4.26 8.90
N ASN A 229 21.04 3.05 8.55
CA ASN A 229 22.13 2.38 9.25
C ASN A 229 23.48 3.11 9.05
N LEU A 230 23.60 4.03 8.09
CA LEU A 230 24.82 4.82 7.81
C LEU A 230 24.90 6.13 8.60
N LEU A 231 23.85 6.53 9.33
CA LEU A 231 23.95 7.57 10.39
C LEU A 231 25.03 7.23 11.43
N ASN A 232 25.47 5.97 11.46
CA ASN A 232 26.61 5.49 12.22
C ASN A 232 28.00 6.02 11.79
N LYS A 233 28.13 6.72 10.64
CA LYS A 233 29.44 7.08 10.05
C LYS A 233 29.49 8.54 9.56
N LYS A 234 30.00 9.46 10.42
CA LYS A 234 30.40 10.90 10.26
C LYS A 234 29.55 11.83 11.14
N LYS A 235 30.05 12.82 11.91
CA LYS A 235 31.30 13.63 11.99
C LYS A 235 31.55 14.01 13.48
N ASN A 236 32.78 14.43 13.80
CA ASN A 236 33.30 14.97 15.08
C ASN A 236 32.25 15.39 16.14
N ASN A 237 32.38 14.82 17.36
CA ASN A 237 31.66 15.16 18.59
C ASN A 237 30.14 14.88 18.68
N GLN A 238 29.53 14.17 17.72
CA GLN A 238 28.13 13.72 17.87
C GLN A 238 28.04 12.23 18.26
N GLU A 239 27.19 11.94 19.24
CA GLU A 239 26.89 10.57 19.68
C GLU A 239 26.41 9.70 18.50
N LYS A 240 27.03 8.52 18.35
CA LYS A 240 26.74 7.58 17.26
C LYS A 240 25.33 7.02 17.40
N LYS A 241 24.47 7.26 16.40
CA LYS A 241 23.08 6.77 16.38
C LYS A 241 22.97 5.39 15.74
N ASN A 242 22.55 4.39 16.51
CA ASN A 242 22.30 3.03 16.06
C ASN A 242 20.82 2.85 15.69
N ILE A 243 20.48 3.25 14.47
CA ILE A 243 19.15 3.08 13.89
C ILE A 243 19.18 1.81 13.04
N ASN A 244 18.32 0.85 13.36
CA ASN A 244 18.12 -0.39 12.60
C ASN A 244 16.76 -0.33 11.90
N VAL A 245 16.68 -0.81 10.66
CA VAL A 245 15.44 -0.91 9.91
C VAL A 245 15.18 -2.37 9.57
N ILE A 246 14.05 -2.88 10.04
CA ILE A 246 13.58 -4.25 9.78
C ILE A 246 12.41 -4.14 8.80
N LYS A 247 12.67 -4.44 7.52
CA LYS A 247 11.61 -4.53 6.51
C LYS A 247 10.87 -5.85 6.67
N ILE A 248 9.54 -5.78 6.81
CA ILE A 248 8.67 -6.96 6.85
C ILE A 248 7.65 -6.84 5.72
N ASP A 249 7.71 -7.77 4.77
CA ASP A 249 6.90 -7.76 3.55
C ASP A 249 5.51 -8.32 3.84
N CYS A 250 4.63 -7.47 4.36
CA CYS A 250 3.29 -7.87 4.83
C CYS A 250 2.25 -8.02 3.70
N TYR A 251 2.51 -7.49 2.51
CA TYR A 251 1.59 -7.59 1.38
C TYR A 251 2.30 -7.38 0.04
N ASP A 252 1.64 -7.80 -1.04
CA ASP A 252 2.09 -7.60 -2.41
C ASP A 252 0.91 -7.16 -3.31
N THR A 253 1.24 -6.65 -4.49
CA THR A 253 0.29 -6.32 -5.54
C THR A 253 0.33 -7.39 -6.62
N LYS A 254 -0.65 -8.29 -6.62
CA LYS A 254 -0.82 -9.27 -7.70
C LYS A 254 -1.56 -8.68 -8.88
N LYS A 255 -1.10 -8.99 -10.09
CA LYS A 255 -1.84 -8.70 -11.32
C LYS A 255 -3.07 -9.60 -11.40
N VAL A 256 -4.19 -9.04 -11.85
CA VAL A 256 -5.39 -9.80 -12.21
C VAL A 256 -5.31 -10.10 -13.70
N ILE A 257 -5.46 -11.37 -14.07
CA ILE A 257 -5.46 -11.81 -15.46
C ILE A 257 -6.88 -12.11 -15.87
N TYR A 258 -7.35 -11.45 -16.92
CA TYR A 258 -8.65 -11.66 -17.52
C TYR A 258 -8.55 -12.59 -18.72
N LYS A 259 -9.57 -13.43 -18.91
CA LYS A 259 -9.74 -14.19 -20.16
C LYS A 259 -10.17 -13.21 -21.25
N LYS A 260 -9.85 -13.53 -22.51
CA LYS A 260 -10.18 -12.72 -23.72
C LYS A 260 -11.67 -12.36 -23.88
N GLU A 261 -12.56 -12.99 -23.12
CA GLU A 261 -14.00 -12.76 -23.13
C GLU A 261 -14.42 -11.47 -22.39
N ASN A 262 -13.56 -10.91 -21.54
CA ASN A 262 -13.84 -9.64 -20.85
C ASN A 262 -13.53 -8.46 -21.77
N ASN A 263 -14.50 -8.06 -22.58
CA ASN A 263 -14.39 -6.90 -23.44
C ASN A 263 -14.92 -5.65 -22.74
N ILE A 264 -14.03 -4.65 -22.58
CA ILE A 264 -14.41 -3.30 -22.19
C ILE A 264 -14.93 -2.59 -23.43
N ASN A 265 -16.04 -1.87 -23.31
CA ASN A 265 -16.58 -1.08 -24.42
C ASN A 265 -15.57 0.00 -24.86
N LYS A 266 -15.49 0.27 -26.17
CA LYS A 266 -14.64 1.35 -26.70
C LYS A 266 -15.07 2.74 -26.21
N ASN A 267 -16.35 2.93 -25.93
CA ASN A 267 -16.88 4.17 -25.36
C ASN A 267 -16.70 4.21 -23.83
N SER A 268 -15.45 4.10 -23.39
CA SER A 268 -15.11 4.06 -21.98
C SER A 268 -14.02 5.07 -21.62
N ILE A 269 -14.13 5.63 -20.42
CA ILE A 269 -13.08 6.42 -19.79
C ILE A 269 -12.37 5.52 -18.79
N ILE A 270 -11.10 5.22 -19.04
CA ILE A 270 -10.34 4.30 -18.18
C ILE A 270 -9.68 5.08 -17.04
N CYS A 271 -9.95 4.69 -15.79
CA CYS A 271 -9.35 5.31 -14.62
C CYS A 271 -8.17 4.47 -14.11
N LEU A 272 -6.94 5.00 -14.13
CA LEU A 272 -5.71 4.28 -13.75
C LEU A 272 -4.93 4.99 -12.65
N MET A 273 -4.89 4.43 -11.44
CA MET A 273 -4.39 5.16 -10.26
C MET A 273 -2.98 4.77 -9.78
N SER A 274 -2.30 3.84 -10.48
CA SER A 274 -0.92 3.47 -10.17
C SER A 274 -0.23 2.88 -11.40
N ASN A 275 1.11 2.89 -11.41
CA ASN A 275 1.89 2.26 -12.47
C ASN A 275 1.62 0.75 -12.59
N SER A 276 1.43 0.04 -11.47
CA SER A 276 1.11 -1.39 -11.48
C SER A 276 -0.23 -1.67 -12.14
N THR A 277 -1.22 -0.80 -11.89
CA THR A 277 -2.52 -0.86 -12.53
C THR A 277 -2.45 -0.52 -14.02
N VAL A 278 -1.64 0.47 -14.42
CA VAL A 278 -1.41 0.79 -15.85
C VAL A 278 -0.85 -0.42 -16.60
N LEU A 279 0.21 -1.04 -16.09
CA LEU A 279 0.85 -2.19 -16.74
C LEU A 279 -0.11 -3.38 -16.84
N SER A 280 -0.82 -3.70 -15.74
CA SER A 280 -1.77 -4.81 -15.74
C SER A 280 -2.94 -4.55 -16.70
N PHE A 281 -3.47 -3.31 -16.73
CA PHE A 281 -4.54 -2.96 -17.67
C PHE A 281 -4.07 -3.12 -19.13
N TYR A 282 -2.88 -2.59 -19.46
CA TYR A 282 -2.32 -2.69 -20.81
C TYR A 282 -2.10 -4.16 -21.24
N GLU A 283 -1.59 -5.01 -20.35
CA GLU A 283 -1.39 -6.44 -20.64
C GLU A 283 -2.71 -7.18 -20.89
N ASN A 284 -3.80 -6.79 -20.21
CA ASN A 284 -5.11 -7.42 -20.36
C ASN A 284 -5.91 -6.90 -21.56
N PHE A 285 -5.88 -5.58 -21.80
CA PHE A 285 -6.83 -4.90 -22.70
C PHE A 285 -6.16 -4.04 -23.78
N GLY A 286 -4.84 -3.86 -23.73
CA GLY A 286 -4.11 -3.00 -24.66
C GLY A 286 -4.37 -1.50 -24.45
N ASN A 287 -4.13 -0.71 -25.50
CA ASN A 287 -4.22 0.75 -25.50
C ASN A 287 -5.25 1.33 -26.47
N ASP A 288 -6.16 0.52 -27.01
CA ASP A 288 -7.20 0.95 -27.96
C ASP A 288 -8.40 1.64 -27.26
N PHE A 289 -8.09 2.57 -26.35
CA PHE A 289 -9.07 3.38 -25.64
C PHE A 289 -8.75 4.86 -25.86
N ASP A 290 -9.77 5.63 -26.25
CA ASP A 290 -9.55 7.02 -26.62
C ASP A 290 -9.28 7.93 -25.43
N TYR A 291 -9.82 7.60 -24.24
CA TYR A 291 -9.79 8.47 -23.07
C TYR A 291 -9.36 7.74 -21.80
N VAL A 292 -8.33 8.28 -21.14
CA VAL A 292 -7.79 7.77 -19.89
C VAL A 292 -7.62 8.91 -18.89
N VAL A 293 -8.05 8.70 -17.65
CA VAL A 293 -7.75 9.57 -16.51
C VAL A 293 -6.83 8.80 -15.56
N CYS A 294 -5.66 9.34 -15.25
CA CYS A 294 -4.68 8.67 -14.42
C CYS A 294 -4.22 9.50 -13.22
N MET A 295 -3.69 8.85 -12.18
CA MET A 295 -3.24 9.53 -10.97
C MET A 295 -1.77 9.96 -11.08
N GLY A 296 -1.55 11.27 -11.17
CA GLY A 296 -0.22 11.88 -11.08
C GLY A 296 0.66 11.71 -12.32
N VAL A 297 1.76 12.47 -12.33
CA VAL A 297 2.68 12.56 -13.47
C VAL A 297 3.38 11.25 -13.81
N SER A 298 3.62 10.38 -12.82
CA SER A 298 4.25 9.07 -13.04
C SER A 298 3.39 8.18 -13.95
N CYS A 299 2.09 8.06 -13.66
CA CYS A 299 1.18 7.25 -14.46
C CYS A 299 1.03 7.85 -15.86
N TYR A 300 0.93 9.18 -15.96
CA TYR A 300 0.87 9.89 -17.24
C TYR A 300 2.07 9.56 -18.14
N ASN A 301 3.28 9.67 -17.60
CA ASN A 301 4.51 9.38 -18.36
C ASN A 301 4.56 7.93 -18.84
N LEU A 302 4.09 6.98 -18.03
CA LEU A 302 4.01 5.58 -18.42
C LEU A 302 2.98 5.36 -19.54
N LEU A 303 1.79 5.95 -19.43
CA LEU A 303 0.73 5.85 -20.45
C LEU A 303 1.15 6.46 -21.78
N LYS A 304 1.89 7.58 -21.77
CA LYS A 304 2.44 8.16 -23.00
C LYS A 304 3.47 7.24 -23.67
N LYS A 305 4.32 6.56 -22.89
CA LYS A 305 5.23 5.53 -23.43
C LYS A 305 4.51 4.33 -24.03
N LEU A 306 3.31 4.03 -23.51
CA LEU A 306 2.43 2.96 -24.02
C LEU A 306 1.49 3.45 -25.14
N ASN A 307 1.72 4.64 -25.70
CA ASN A 307 0.99 5.21 -26.83
C ASN A 307 -0.52 5.40 -26.61
N TYR A 308 -0.96 5.69 -25.37
CA TYR A 308 -2.34 6.11 -25.14
C TYR A 308 -2.60 7.52 -25.70
N LYS A 309 -3.76 7.69 -26.34
CA LYS A 309 -4.15 8.92 -27.05
C LYS A 309 -4.41 10.09 -26.09
N ASN A 310 -5.62 10.19 -25.53
CA ASN A 310 -6.01 11.29 -24.64
C ASN A 310 -5.85 10.87 -23.18
N VAL A 311 -4.80 11.37 -22.53
CA VAL A 311 -4.48 11.06 -21.13
C VAL A 311 -4.59 12.34 -20.30
N TYR A 312 -5.43 12.31 -19.28
CA TYR A 312 -5.64 13.39 -18.32
C TYR A 312 -5.14 12.97 -16.94
N PHE A 313 -4.57 13.90 -16.17
CA PHE A 313 -4.08 13.61 -14.82
C PHE A 313 -4.02 14.88 -13.97
N PRO A 314 -4.21 14.77 -12.65
CA PRO A 314 -3.96 15.87 -11.73
C PRO A 314 -2.45 15.93 -11.38
N GLU A 315 -1.87 17.12 -11.39
CA GLU A 315 -0.45 17.31 -11.02
C GLU A 315 -0.21 17.08 -9.52
N ASP A 316 -1.18 17.44 -8.68
CA ASP A 316 -1.11 17.31 -7.22
C ASP A 316 -1.32 15.88 -6.70
N SER A 317 -1.70 14.94 -7.59
CA SER A 317 -2.03 13.55 -7.25
C SER A 317 -3.10 13.40 -6.16
N LYS A 318 -4.04 14.36 -6.05
CA LYS A 318 -5.15 14.32 -5.10
C LYS A 318 -6.40 13.68 -5.72
N ILE A 319 -7.16 12.98 -4.88
CA ILE A 319 -8.40 12.30 -5.30
C ILE A 319 -9.47 13.29 -5.79
N GLN A 320 -9.61 14.44 -5.13
CA GLN A 320 -10.56 15.47 -5.54
C GLN A 320 -10.23 16.04 -6.92
N SER A 321 -8.94 16.33 -7.16
CA SER A 321 -8.46 16.83 -8.45
C SER A 321 -8.66 15.78 -9.55
N PHE A 322 -8.40 14.49 -9.25
CA PHE A 322 -8.71 13.38 -10.15
C PHE A 322 -10.21 13.31 -10.50
N LEU A 323 -11.09 13.41 -9.50
CA LEU A 323 -12.54 13.38 -9.66
C LEU A 323 -13.04 14.55 -10.52
N ASN A 324 -12.56 15.77 -10.27
CA ASN A 324 -12.95 16.94 -11.04
C ASN A 324 -12.59 16.77 -12.52
N ILE A 325 -11.39 16.26 -12.82
CA ILE A 325 -10.96 15.96 -14.19
C ILE A 325 -11.88 14.91 -14.83
N LEU A 326 -12.17 13.83 -14.11
CA LEU A 326 -13.03 12.75 -14.59
C LEU A 326 -14.45 13.23 -14.92
N ILE A 327 -15.07 13.99 -14.02
CA ILE A 327 -16.44 14.50 -14.18
C ILE A 327 -16.50 15.49 -15.35
N ASN A 328 -15.55 16.42 -15.43
CA ASN A 328 -15.49 17.39 -16.52
C ASN A 328 -15.29 16.71 -17.88
N LEU A 329 -14.42 15.70 -17.93
CA LEU A 329 -14.21 14.90 -19.14
C LEU A 329 -15.49 14.16 -19.54
N TYR A 330 -16.13 13.46 -18.60
CA TYR A 330 -17.40 12.75 -18.87
C TYR A 330 -18.48 13.68 -19.44
N ASN A 331 -18.71 14.83 -18.80
CA ASN A 331 -19.70 15.80 -19.26
C ASN A 331 -19.37 16.36 -20.64
N LYS A 332 -18.09 16.67 -20.90
CA LYS A 332 -17.63 17.12 -22.22
C LYS A 332 -17.90 16.08 -23.30
N LEU A 333 -17.59 14.81 -23.04
CA LEU A 333 -17.79 13.72 -23.99
C LEU A 333 -19.28 13.45 -24.23
N LYS A 334 -20.09 13.44 -23.17
CA LYS A 334 -21.54 13.29 -23.25
C LYS A 334 -22.18 14.37 -24.12
N ASN A 335 -21.78 15.63 -23.92
CA ASN A 335 -22.31 16.77 -24.67
C ASN A 335 -21.87 16.75 -26.14
N ASN A 336 -20.60 16.47 -26.41
CA ASN A 336 -20.04 16.51 -27.76
C ASN A 336 -20.55 15.37 -28.64
N TYR A 337 -20.62 14.15 -28.10
CA TYR A 337 -20.96 12.96 -28.89
C TYR A 337 -22.42 12.54 -28.76
N LYS A 338 -23.19 13.16 -27.86
CA LYS A 338 -24.58 12.78 -27.51
C LYS A 338 -24.70 11.27 -27.19
N LYS A 339 -23.67 10.71 -26.57
CA LYS A 339 -23.56 9.30 -26.19
C LYS A 339 -23.08 9.18 -24.76
N GLU A 340 -23.50 8.11 -24.10
CA GLU A 340 -23.07 7.80 -22.74
C GLU A 340 -21.73 7.05 -22.75
N PHE A 341 -20.81 7.49 -21.89
CA PHE A 341 -19.49 6.87 -21.72
C PHE A 341 -19.45 6.13 -20.38
N HIS A 342 -18.97 4.88 -20.37
CA HIS A 342 -18.79 4.15 -19.11
C HIS A 342 -17.46 4.49 -18.47
N VAL A 343 -17.47 4.80 -17.17
CA VAL A 343 -16.25 4.97 -16.38
C VAL A 343 -15.75 3.60 -15.90
N ILE A 344 -14.51 3.24 -16.22
CA ILE A 344 -13.91 1.97 -15.78
C ILE A 344 -12.97 2.23 -14.62
N LEU A 345 -13.39 1.82 -13.42
CA LEU A 345 -12.58 1.90 -12.21
C LEU A 345 -11.73 0.64 -12.07
N THR A 346 -10.41 0.80 -12.14
CA THR A 346 -9.49 -0.35 -12.27
C THR A 346 -8.91 -0.88 -10.95
N ARG A 347 -9.33 -0.31 -9.82
CA ARG A 347 -8.94 -0.78 -8.46
C ARG A 347 -9.96 -1.79 -7.93
N GLU A 348 -9.58 -2.49 -6.86
CA GLU A 348 -10.52 -3.34 -6.10
C GLU A 348 -11.72 -2.55 -5.59
N LYS A 349 -12.86 -3.23 -5.43
CA LYS A 349 -14.17 -2.63 -5.12
C LYS A 349 -14.13 -1.73 -3.88
N ASP A 350 -13.52 -2.23 -2.81
CA ASP A 350 -13.34 -1.57 -1.52
C ASP A 350 -12.44 -0.32 -1.59
N LYS A 351 -11.58 -0.24 -2.60
CA LYS A 351 -10.65 0.87 -2.81
C LYS A 351 -11.24 2.01 -3.65
N ASN A 352 -12.48 1.88 -4.12
CA ASN A 352 -13.18 2.86 -4.96
C ASN A 352 -14.37 3.54 -4.28
N GLU A 353 -14.58 3.37 -2.97
CA GLU A 353 -15.84 3.82 -2.32
C GLU A 353 -16.16 5.31 -2.53
N GLU A 354 -15.16 6.20 -2.43
CA GLU A 354 -15.36 7.64 -2.66
C GLU A 354 -15.77 7.93 -4.12
N LEU A 355 -15.06 7.35 -5.09
CA LEU A 355 -15.39 7.48 -6.52
C LEU A 355 -16.79 6.92 -6.81
N LYS A 356 -17.10 5.73 -6.31
CA LYS A 356 -18.40 5.08 -6.49
C LYS A 356 -19.53 5.97 -5.98
N LYS A 357 -19.39 6.51 -4.77
CA LYS A 357 -20.39 7.39 -4.15
C LYS A 357 -20.67 8.59 -5.04
N ILE A 358 -19.63 9.32 -5.42
CA ILE A 358 -19.77 10.55 -6.22
C ILE A 358 -20.32 10.26 -7.62
N LEU A 359 -19.82 9.21 -8.30
CA LEU A 359 -20.33 8.83 -9.62
C LEU A 359 -21.80 8.39 -9.57
N SER A 360 -22.21 7.66 -8.54
CA SER A 360 -23.61 7.29 -8.32
C SER A 360 -24.49 8.52 -8.06
N GLU A 361 -24.07 9.45 -7.21
CA GLU A 361 -24.81 10.70 -6.93
C GLU A 361 -25.01 11.53 -8.20
N LEU A 362 -24.00 11.57 -9.07
CA LEU A 362 -24.04 12.28 -10.35
C LEU A 362 -24.69 11.47 -11.48
N LYS A 363 -25.18 10.25 -11.21
CA LYS A 363 -25.75 9.33 -12.21
C LYS A 363 -24.81 9.11 -13.40
N ILE A 364 -23.51 8.99 -13.13
CA ILE A 364 -22.48 8.64 -14.13
C ILE A 364 -22.33 7.11 -14.10
N PRO A 365 -22.51 6.40 -15.23
CA PRO A 365 -22.38 4.96 -15.25
C PRO A 365 -20.92 4.56 -15.08
N PHE A 366 -20.69 3.55 -14.23
CA PHE A 366 -19.37 3.01 -14.00
C PHE A 366 -19.38 1.50 -13.85
N GLU A 367 -18.23 0.90 -14.14
CA GLU A 367 -17.93 -0.51 -13.93
C GLU A 367 -16.61 -0.64 -13.16
N ILE A 368 -16.49 -1.67 -12.32
CA ILE A 368 -15.28 -1.94 -11.56
C ILE A 368 -14.59 -3.17 -12.16
N ILE A 369 -13.42 -2.95 -12.76
CA ILE A 369 -12.60 -4.00 -13.40
C ILE A 369 -11.23 -4.01 -12.73
N PRO A 370 -11.07 -4.69 -11.58
CA PRO A 370 -9.83 -4.65 -10.82
C PRO A 370 -8.65 -5.25 -11.61
N CYS A 371 -7.67 -4.44 -11.96
CA CYS A 371 -6.47 -4.88 -12.68
C CYS A 371 -5.39 -5.40 -11.74
N THR A 372 -5.47 -5.07 -10.46
CA THR A 372 -4.53 -5.52 -9.43
C THR A 372 -5.29 -5.90 -8.16
N LYS A 373 -4.77 -6.87 -7.43
CA LYS A 373 -5.31 -7.33 -6.15
C LYS A 373 -4.23 -7.24 -5.07
N THR A 374 -4.59 -6.79 -3.86
CA THR A 374 -3.70 -6.98 -2.70
C THR A 374 -3.67 -8.45 -2.32
N GLU A 375 -2.47 -9.00 -2.20
CA GLU A 375 -2.23 -10.26 -1.52
C GLU A 375 -1.52 -9.98 -0.22
N TYR A 376 -2.02 -10.48 0.89
CA TYR A 376 -1.37 -10.34 2.19
C TYR A 376 -0.43 -11.52 2.44
N ASN A 377 0.71 -11.26 3.06
CA ASN A 377 1.58 -12.29 3.59
C ASN A 377 1.34 -12.41 5.10
N PHE A 378 0.54 -13.40 5.49
CA PHE A 378 0.11 -13.51 6.88
C PHE A 378 1.19 -13.91 7.85
N GLU A 379 2.14 -14.72 7.41
CA GLU A 379 3.27 -15.07 8.27
C GLU A 379 4.06 -13.81 8.66
N ASN A 380 4.27 -12.92 7.69
CA ASN A 380 4.90 -11.64 7.94
C ASN A 380 4.03 -10.70 8.79
N ILE A 381 2.71 -10.67 8.60
CA ILE A 381 1.80 -9.90 9.47
C ILE A 381 1.84 -10.43 10.91
N LYS A 382 1.89 -11.75 11.12
CA LYS A 382 2.06 -12.39 12.43
C LYS A 382 3.41 -12.07 13.05
N ASN A 383 4.47 -11.97 12.25
CA ASN A 383 5.78 -11.55 12.73
C ASN A 383 5.74 -10.11 13.24
N VAL A 384 5.07 -9.19 12.54
CA VAL A 384 4.87 -7.81 13.05
C VAL A 384 4.08 -7.83 14.37
N TYR A 385 2.99 -8.60 14.44
CA TYR A 385 2.20 -8.75 15.66
C TYR A 385 3.06 -9.22 16.84
N SER A 386 3.84 -10.28 16.62
CA SER A 386 4.67 -10.92 17.66
C SER A 386 5.78 -9.99 18.14
N LEU A 387 6.45 -9.29 17.22
CA LEU A 387 7.46 -8.29 17.54
C LEU A 387 6.90 -7.16 18.41
N ILE A 388 5.72 -6.64 18.06
CA ILE A 388 5.06 -5.57 18.83
C ILE A 388 4.68 -6.10 20.22
N TYR A 389 4.05 -7.26 20.29
CA TYR A 389 3.61 -7.85 21.55
C TYR A 389 4.79 -8.14 22.50
N SER A 390 5.87 -8.77 21.99
CA SER A 390 7.10 -9.00 22.75
C SER A 390 7.71 -7.70 23.26
N TYR A 391 7.78 -6.67 22.41
CA TYR A 391 8.31 -5.38 22.82
C TYR A 391 7.50 -4.77 23.97
N ILE A 392 6.17 -4.73 23.86
CA ILE A 392 5.31 -4.20 24.92
C ILE A 392 5.47 -4.99 26.22
N LYS A 393 5.48 -6.32 26.13
CA LYS A 393 5.67 -7.20 27.29
C LYS A 393 7.03 -6.99 27.97
N SER A 394 8.07 -6.61 27.22
CA SER A 394 9.38 -6.30 27.81
C SER A 394 9.43 -4.95 28.55
N LYS A 395 8.44 -4.07 28.36
CA LYS A 395 8.36 -2.73 28.99
C LYS A 395 7.56 -2.70 30.29
N ILE A 396 6.78 -3.75 30.57
CA ILE A 396 5.87 -3.86 31.72
C ILE A 396 6.40 -4.96 32.63
#